data_AF-D2R732-F1
#
_entry.id   AF-D2R732-F1
#
_cell.length_a   1.000
_cell.length_b   1.000
_cell.length_c   1.000
_cell.angle_alpha   90.00
_cell.angle_beta   90.00
_cell.angle_gamma   90.00
#
_symmetry.space_group_name_H-M   'P 1'
#
loop_
_entity.id
_entity.type
_entity.pdbx_description
1 polymer ?
#
loop_
_entity_poly.entity_id
_entity_poly.type
_entity_poly.pdbx_seq_one_letter_code
_entity_poly.pdbx_strand_id
1 'polypeptide(L)'
;MWIPTSNPNMGNQPCMGLNRWGNTILNYDGAALAQTVFNNWANLFACGLEMLQLRGNYTWNDSEPPESGRYERLQYSRDKTIAELRLLAEFAGKLHDAQGELYVHHAGI
;
A
#
# COMPACT_ATOMS: atom_id res chain seq x y z
N MET A 1 -14.54 1.34 -6.00
CA MET A 1 -13.63 0.35 -6.63
C MET A 1 -12.23 0.62 -6.08
N TRP A 2 -11.50 -0.42 -5.65
CA TRP A 2 -10.13 -0.29 -5.14
C TRP A 2 -9.12 -0.27 -6.29
N ILE A 3 -7.81 -0.05 -6.05
CA ILE A 3 -6.77 0.07 -7.10
C ILE A 3 -6.67 -1.25 -7.91
N PRO A 4 -6.98 -1.28 -9.22
CA PRO A 4 -6.77 -2.45 -10.06
C PRO A 4 -5.30 -2.86 -10.12
N THR A 5 -5.03 -4.15 -9.91
CA THR A 5 -3.68 -4.74 -10.03
C THR A 5 -3.78 -6.15 -10.60
N SER A 6 -2.66 -6.82 -10.81
CA SER A 6 -2.64 -8.26 -11.13
C SER A 6 -1.59 -9.01 -10.33
N ASN A 7 -1.79 -10.32 -10.16
CA ASN A 7 -0.84 -11.19 -9.47
C ASN A 7 -0.09 -12.07 -10.49
N PRO A 8 1.22 -11.84 -10.70
CA PRO A 8 1.98 -12.60 -11.70
C PRO A 8 2.14 -14.07 -11.32
N ASN A 9 2.09 -14.42 -10.03
CA ASN A 9 2.19 -15.80 -9.57
C ASN A 9 0.91 -16.61 -9.81
N MET A 10 -0.19 -15.94 -10.16
CA MET A 10 -1.48 -16.57 -10.49
C MET A 10 -1.83 -16.37 -11.98
N GLY A 11 -0.82 -16.34 -12.85
CA GLY A 11 -1.03 -16.17 -14.29
C GLY A 11 -1.59 -14.79 -14.65
N ASN A 12 -1.14 -13.73 -13.97
CA ASN A 12 -1.60 -12.34 -14.15
C ASN A 12 -3.11 -12.15 -13.90
N GLN A 13 -3.71 -12.93 -13.00
CA GLN A 13 -5.11 -12.74 -12.63
C GLN A 13 -5.36 -11.33 -12.06
N PRO A 14 -6.44 -10.65 -12.49
CA PRO A 14 -6.86 -9.38 -11.92
C PRO A 14 -7.08 -9.48 -10.42
N CYS A 15 -6.55 -8.50 -9.70
CA CYS A 15 -6.56 -8.36 -8.26
C CYS A 15 -6.88 -6.90 -7.91
N MET A 16 -6.88 -6.58 -6.61
CA MET A 16 -6.99 -5.19 -6.15
C MET A 16 -5.98 -4.89 -5.05
N GLY A 17 -5.32 -3.74 -5.17
CA GLY A 17 -4.35 -3.25 -4.20
C GLY A 17 -3.01 -3.97 -4.23
N LEU A 18 -2.17 -3.66 -3.26
CA LEU A 18 -0.87 -4.29 -3.06
C LEU A 18 -1.00 -5.54 -2.19
N ASN A 19 -0.41 -6.65 -2.63
CA ASN A 19 -0.34 -7.88 -1.87
C ASN A 19 0.80 -7.80 -0.85
N ARG A 20 0.49 -7.90 0.44
CA ARG A 20 1.48 -7.88 1.53
C ARG A 20 2.49 -9.03 1.40
N TRP A 21 2.04 -10.23 1.07
CA TRP A 21 2.87 -11.44 1.14
C TRP A 21 3.28 -11.98 -0.23
N GLY A 22 2.99 -11.25 -1.30
CA GLY A 22 3.18 -11.76 -2.65
C GLY A 22 3.38 -10.66 -3.67
N ASN A 23 3.66 -11.11 -4.89
CA ASN A 23 3.91 -10.20 -5.99
C ASN A 23 2.64 -9.48 -6.42
N THR A 24 2.79 -8.23 -6.83
CA THR A 24 1.73 -7.41 -7.41
C THR A 24 2.29 -6.64 -8.60
N ILE A 25 1.56 -6.66 -9.71
CA ILE A 25 1.81 -5.78 -10.84
C ILE A 25 0.76 -4.67 -10.81
N LEU A 26 1.24 -3.42 -10.71
CA LEU A 26 0.45 -2.24 -11.03
C LEU A 26 0.76 -1.85 -12.47
N ASN A 27 -0.27 -1.80 -13.31
CA ASN A 27 -0.20 -1.46 -14.72
C ASN A 27 -0.99 -0.17 -15.01
N TYR A 28 -1.13 0.17 -16.29
CA TYR A 28 -1.87 1.34 -16.77
C TYR A 28 -3.30 1.43 -16.21
N ASP A 29 -4.03 0.31 -16.13
CA ASP A 29 -5.43 0.29 -15.69
C ASP A 29 -5.61 0.77 -14.24
N GLY A 30 -4.63 0.50 -13.39
CA GLY A 30 -4.63 0.93 -11.99
C GLY A 30 -3.92 2.26 -11.73
N ALA A 31 -3.14 2.75 -12.69
CA ALA A 31 -2.18 3.83 -12.49
C ALA A 31 -2.83 5.14 -12.02
N ALA A 32 -3.87 5.62 -12.72
CA ALA A 32 -4.53 6.89 -12.38
C ALA A 32 -5.18 6.86 -10.96
N LEU A 33 -5.82 5.75 -10.61
CA LEU A 33 -6.42 5.59 -9.28
C LEU A 33 -5.34 5.45 -8.20
N ALA A 34 -4.26 4.71 -8.46
CA ALA A 34 -3.14 4.57 -7.54
C ALA A 34 -2.48 5.92 -7.24
N GLN A 35 -2.20 6.72 -8.28
CA GLN A 35 -1.63 8.05 -8.13
C GLN A 35 -2.51 8.93 -7.23
N THR A 36 -3.82 8.89 -7.46
CA THR A 36 -4.80 9.66 -6.67
C THR A 36 -4.81 9.19 -5.20
N VAL A 37 -4.91 7.88 -4.97
CA VAL A 37 -4.96 7.30 -3.62
C VAL A 37 -3.69 7.63 -2.83
N PHE A 38 -2.52 7.39 -3.40
CA PHE A 38 -1.24 7.62 -2.69
C PHE A 38 -1.01 9.10 -2.39
N ASN A 39 -1.37 10.01 -3.31
CA ASN A 39 -1.32 11.45 -3.04
C ASN A 39 -2.30 11.86 -1.92
N ASN A 40 -3.52 11.32 -1.91
CA ASN A 40 -4.50 11.62 -0.87
C ASN A 40 -4.09 11.07 0.50
N TRP A 41 -3.48 9.90 0.56
CA TRP A 41 -2.91 9.37 1.80
C TRP A 41 -1.74 10.21 2.30
N ALA A 42 -0.84 10.64 1.40
CA ALA A 42 0.24 11.56 1.75
C ALA A 42 -0.31 12.89 2.32
N ASN A 43 -1.36 13.44 1.70
CA ASN A 43 -2.05 14.64 2.19
C ASN A 43 -2.68 14.41 3.57
N LEU A 44 -3.35 13.27 3.77
CA LEU A 44 -3.99 12.93 5.05
C LEU A 44 -2.95 12.80 6.16
N PHE A 45 -1.86 12.09 5.93
CA PHE A 45 -0.81 11.90 6.93
C PHE A 45 -0.03 13.18 7.21
N ALA A 46 0.04 14.13 6.28
CA ALA A 46 0.63 15.45 6.54
C ALA A 46 -0.06 16.22 7.66
N CYS A 47 -1.35 15.96 7.90
CA CYS A 47 -2.11 16.53 9.02
C CYS A 47 -1.85 15.82 10.36
N GLY A 48 -1.05 14.76 10.37
CA GLY A 48 -0.75 13.94 11.54
C GLY A 48 0.43 14.43 12.37
N LEU A 49 0.65 13.72 13.49
CA LEU A 49 1.82 13.87 14.36
C LEU A 49 3.11 13.51 13.61
N GLU A 50 4.24 14.06 14.03
CA GLU A 50 5.57 13.75 13.46
C GLU A 50 5.88 12.25 13.49
N MET A 51 5.47 11.57 14.57
CA MET A 51 5.41 10.12 14.65
C MET A 51 3.96 9.67 14.54
N LEU A 52 3.59 9.09 13.40
CA LEU A 52 2.29 8.49 13.17
C LEU A 52 2.12 7.30 14.10
N GLN A 53 1.02 7.28 14.85
CA GLN A 53 0.64 6.18 15.73
C GLN A 53 -0.57 5.47 15.13
N LEU A 54 -0.35 4.28 14.58
CA LEU A 54 -1.38 3.49 13.91
C LEU A 54 -1.66 2.22 14.70
N ARG A 55 -2.90 1.74 14.61
CA ARG A 55 -3.34 0.47 15.19
C ARG A 55 -3.16 -0.63 14.16
N GLY A 56 -2.32 -1.61 14.47
CA GLY A 56 -2.09 -2.79 13.65
C GLY A 56 -3.07 -3.91 13.96
N ASN A 57 -2.65 -5.15 13.71
CA ASN A 57 -3.48 -6.34 13.91
C ASN A 57 -3.74 -6.59 15.40
N TYR A 58 -4.89 -7.22 15.70
CA TYR A 58 -5.10 -7.80 17.03
C TYR A 58 -4.33 -9.11 17.11
N THR A 59 -3.49 -9.24 18.12
CA THR A 59 -2.63 -10.41 18.33
C THR A 59 -2.78 -10.93 19.75
N TRP A 60 -2.79 -12.25 19.92
CA TRP A 60 -2.76 -12.94 21.20
C TRP A 60 -1.69 -14.04 21.13
N ASN A 61 -1.23 -14.52 22.28
CA ASN A 61 -0.35 -15.67 22.34
C ASN A 61 -1.19 -16.94 22.22
N ASP A 62 -0.73 -17.95 21.48
CA ASP A 62 -1.46 -19.22 21.32
C ASP A 62 -1.70 -19.95 22.67
N SER A 63 -0.90 -19.65 23.69
CA SER A 63 -1.05 -20.17 25.05
C SER A 63 -2.06 -19.40 25.92
N GLU A 64 -2.64 -18.30 25.43
CA GLU A 64 -3.58 -17.44 26.16
C GLU A 64 -4.95 -17.40 25.47
N PRO A 65 -6.06 -17.16 26.20
CA PRO A 65 -7.36 -16.97 25.59
C PRO A 65 -7.35 -15.79 24.59
N PRO A 66 -7.98 -15.89 23.42
CA PRO A 66 -7.96 -14.84 22.40
C PRO A 66 -8.39 -13.47 22.92
N GLU A 67 -9.31 -13.41 23.88
CA GLU A 67 -9.85 -12.18 24.48
C GLU A 67 -8.82 -11.38 25.27
N SER A 68 -7.70 -12.01 25.67
CA SER A 68 -6.58 -11.36 26.34
C SER A 68 -5.61 -10.66 25.38
N GLY A 69 -5.85 -10.80 24.07
CA GLY A 69 -5.03 -10.18 23.04
C GLY A 69 -5.00 -8.66 23.11
N ARG A 70 -4.11 -8.09 22.30
CA ARG A 70 -3.93 -6.65 22.19
C ARG A 70 -3.70 -6.26 20.75
N TYR A 71 -4.05 -5.03 20.42
CA TYR A 71 -3.68 -4.46 19.13
C TYR A 71 -2.21 -4.10 19.11
N GLU A 72 -1.55 -4.47 18.03
CA GLU A 72 -0.24 -3.96 17.69
C GLU A 72 -0.28 -2.42 17.59
N ARG A 73 0.76 -1.77 18.11
CA ARG A 73 0.95 -0.33 17.99
C ARG A 73 2.09 -0.09 17.01
N LEU A 74 1.73 0.46 15.86
CA LEU A 74 2.66 0.78 14.80
C LEU A 74 3.08 2.25 14.92
N GLN A 75 4.38 2.50 14.80
CA GLN A 75 4.95 3.84 14.86
C GLN A 75 5.80 4.10 13.63
N TYR A 76 5.47 5.15 12.88
CA TYR A 76 6.18 5.52 11.66
C TYR A 76 6.52 7.01 11.65
N SER A 77 7.68 7.36 11.10
CA SER A 77 7.99 8.76 10.80
C SER A 77 7.03 9.26 9.73
N ARG A 78 6.25 10.29 10.06
CA ARG A 78 5.30 10.91 9.14
C ARG A 78 5.95 11.33 7.84
N ASP A 79 7.07 12.05 7.95
CA ASP A 79 7.72 12.65 6.80
C ASP A 79 8.31 11.57 5.88
N LYS A 80 8.87 10.48 6.45
CA LYS A 80 9.31 9.33 5.67
C LYS A 80 8.14 8.64 4.97
N THR A 81 7.04 8.38 5.68
CA THR A 81 5.83 7.77 5.09
C THR A 81 5.25 8.62 3.97
N ILE A 82 5.20 9.95 4.14
CA ILE A 82 4.77 10.87 3.09
C ILE A 82 5.69 10.79 1.88
N ALA A 83 7.01 10.82 2.08
CA ALA A 83 7.97 10.74 0.99
C ALA A 83 7.81 9.44 0.18
N GLU A 84 7.64 8.30 0.85
CA GLU A 84 7.41 7.01 0.21
C GLU A 84 6.08 6.98 -0.58
N LEU A 85 5.00 7.51 0.00
CA LEU A 85 3.70 7.61 -0.68
C LEU A 85 3.76 8.53 -1.91
N ARG A 86 4.49 9.65 -1.83
CA ARG A 86 4.69 10.55 -2.98
C ARG A 86 5.49 9.88 -4.08
N LEU A 87 6.53 9.12 -3.72
CA LEU A 87 7.31 8.36 -4.69
C LEU A 87 6.45 7.31 -5.41
N LEU A 88 5.60 6.59 -4.68
CA LEU A 88 4.64 5.64 -5.27
C LEU A 88 3.64 6.36 -6.20
N ALA A 89 3.16 7.54 -5.82
CA ALA A 89 2.29 8.35 -6.66
C ALA A 89 2.99 8.84 -7.94
N GLU A 90 4.27 9.19 -7.85
CA GLU A 90 5.09 9.58 -9.01
C GLU A 90 5.26 8.41 -9.97
N PHE A 91 5.58 7.22 -9.46
CA PHE A 91 5.66 6.02 -10.30
C PHE A 91 4.32 5.72 -10.97
N ALA A 92 3.20 5.80 -10.23
CA ALA A 92 1.88 5.62 -10.81
C ALA A 92 1.58 6.67 -11.91
N GLY A 93 2.00 7.92 -11.75
CA GLY A 93 1.92 8.94 -12.80
C GLY A 93 2.70 8.56 -14.05
N LYS A 94 3.98 8.16 -13.89
CA LYS A 94 4.83 7.69 -14.99
C LYS A 94 4.24 6.49 -15.73
N LEU A 95 3.58 5.58 -15.01
CA LEU A 95 2.89 4.43 -15.61
C LEU A 95 1.71 4.87 -16.47
N HIS A 96 0.93 5.84 -15.98
CA HIS A 96 -0.20 6.38 -16.73
C HIS A 96 0.25 7.07 -18.02
N ASP A 97 1.28 7.92 -17.92
CA ASP A 97 1.84 8.66 -19.05
C ASP A 97 2.48 7.73 -20.10
N ALA A 98 3.00 6.58 -19.68
CA ALA A 98 3.59 5.58 -20.56
C ALA A 98 2.56 4.72 -21.32
N GLN A 99 1.26 4.95 -21.14
CA GLN A 99 0.17 4.32 -21.93
C GLN A 99 0.24 2.79 -22.05
N GLY A 100 0.73 2.10 -21.01
CA GLY A 100 0.81 0.64 -20.95
C GLY A 100 2.20 0.04 -21.22
N GLU A 101 3.19 0.84 -21.58
CA GLU A 101 4.56 0.36 -21.84
C GLU A 101 5.36 0.06 -20.56
N LEU A 102 4.89 0.53 -19.40
CA LEU A 102 5.54 0.36 -18.11
C LEU A 102 4.60 -0.29 -17.09
N TYR A 103 5.22 -0.96 -16.11
CA TYR A 103 4.54 -1.46 -14.92
C TYR A 103 5.43 -1.32 -13.69
N VAL A 104 4.82 -1.35 -12.51
CA VAL A 104 5.51 -1.46 -11.23
C VAL A 104 5.34 -2.87 -10.71
N HIS A 105 6.46 -3.52 -10.40
CA HIS A 105 6.49 -4.79 -9.69
C HIS A 105 6.74 -4.56 -8.20
N HIS A 106 5.78 -4.94 -7.37
CA HIS A 106 5.89 -4.95 -5.92
C HIS A 106 6.05 -6.39 -5.43
N ALA A 107 7.08 -6.67 -4.64
CA ALA A 107 7.48 -8.04 -4.26
C ALA A 107 7.12 -8.43 -2.82
N GLY A 108 6.01 -7.91 -2.28
CA GLY A 108 5.62 -8.17 -0.87
C GLY A 108 6.61 -7.59 0.15
N ILE A 109 6.23 -7.66 1.44
CA ILE A 109 7.03 -7.27 2.61
C ILE A 109 6.80 -8.27 3.74
#